data_AF-A0A2E1U965-F1
#
_entry.id   AF-A0A2E1U965-F1
#
_cell.length_a   1.000
_cell.length_b   1.000
_cell.length_c   1.000
_cell.angle_alpha   90.00
_cell.angle_beta   90.00
_cell.angle_gamma   90.00
#
_symmetry.space_group_name_H-M   'P 1'
#
loop_
_entity.id
_entity.type
_entity.pdbx_description
1 polymer ?
#
loop_
_entity_poly.entity_id
_entity_poly.type
_entity_poly.pdbx_seq_one_letter_code
_entity_poly.pdbx_strand_id
1 'polypeptide(L)'
;MCRKDFFMRRQFALVTLTLPTAVVADFDISRYSSDSSYELLMSNMPDFDQERTGLANNGEMHCVPTANANLFAYAANHGFPGLAPGQSNWQSNSNHAAGTNFIDRLGDAMDTSGTTGTSHGDAWRGVRQILREEGFDDIFVVEHETTSVFNRVLLKEIAQAGVLRDAIQTICYGRYDNLGTNCWGNTVLARDGGHCMTVVGVERDGNDRTITYHDPGTSDSINQQSTFTTTTRNAPFVNDLVRSSSVFWSCLKPLQGKGMNRIMRNLDSSQERYIDCRIAIRPAQCYAWGNFDDGTPTIVTVPSDWWNNTLFEQAVPASPQEMLKPMIDPSGNLSMMAFGGNPRLLLTNRNSEESRLKEVERDLWFPTEEWFPAGEWISLNNVDEATWANDRTLVLRDGQRLVAV
;
A
#
# COMPACT_ATOMS: atom_id res chain seq x y z
N MET A 1 -65.60 20.85 45.46
CA MET A 1 -64.96 19.72 44.75
C MET A 1 -64.33 20.25 43.48
N CYS A 2 -63.00 20.37 43.44
CA CYS A 2 -62.25 20.91 42.30
C CYS A 2 -61.20 19.86 41.91
N ARG A 3 -61.34 19.26 40.73
CA ARG A 3 -60.42 18.26 40.16
C ARG A 3 -59.33 19.02 39.40
N LYS A 4 -58.06 18.78 39.77
CA LYS A 4 -56.89 19.25 39.02
C LYS A 4 -56.35 18.07 38.23
N ASP A 5 -56.46 18.14 36.90
CA ASP A 5 -55.81 17.20 35.99
C ASP A 5 -54.34 17.60 35.79
N PHE A 6 -53.45 16.65 36.02
CA PHE A 6 -52.00 16.80 35.92
C PHE A 6 -51.55 16.36 34.52
N PHE A 7 -51.21 17.31 33.65
CA PHE A 7 -50.62 17.02 32.34
C PHE A 7 -49.10 16.80 32.49
N MET A 8 -48.66 15.54 32.38
CA MET A 8 -47.23 15.20 32.25
C MET A 8 -46.77 15.46 30.81
N ARG A 9 -46.04 16.55 30.58
CA ARG A 9 -45.28 16.75 29.32
C ARG A 9 -44.00 15.93 29.38
N ARG A 10 -43.91 14.86 28.59
CA ARG A 10 -42.64 14.19 28.30
C ARG A 10 -41.83 15.07 27.36
N GLN A 11 -40.75 15.66 27.87
CA GLN A 11 -39.73 16.29 27.05
C GLN A 11 -38.78 15.18 26.55
N PHE A 12 -38.75 14.96 25.24
CA PHE A 12 -37.71 14.15 24.60
C PHE A 12 -36.52 15.08 24.34
N ALA A 13 -35.43 14.89 25.08
CA ALA A 13 -34.16 15.52 24.80
C ALA A 13 -33.47 14.75 23.67
N LEU A 14 -33.37 15.37 22.50
CA LEU A 14 -32.56 14.87 21.39
C LEU A 14 -31.10 15.14 21.74
N VAL A 15 -30.40 14.12 22.23
CA VAL A 15 -28.95 14.16 22.44
C VAL A 15 -28.29 13.89 21.10
N THR A 16 -27.81 14.94 20.44
CA THR A 16 -26.99 14.81 19.24
C THR A 16 -25.60 14.35 19.65
N LEU A 17 -25.34 13.03 19.61
CA LEU A 17 -23.99 12.49 19.74
C LEU A 17 -23.22 12.88 18.47
N THR A 18 -22.35 13.88 18.56
CA THR A 18 -21.30 14.08 17.57
C THR A 18 -20.25 12.99 17.79
N LEU A 19 -20.37 11.89 17.04
CA LEU A 19 -19.29 10.92 16.94
C LEU A 19 -18.10 11.63 16.27
N PRO A 20 -16.87 11.54 16.83
CA PRO A 20 -15.70 12.00 16.10
C PRO A 20 -15.66 11.21 14.79
N THR A 21 -15.68 11.93 13.67
CA THR A 21 -15.38 11.34 12.36
C THR A 21 -13.99 10.73 12.48
N ALA A 22 -13.91 9.40 12.46
CA ALA A 22 -12.65 8.71 12.30
C ALA A 22 -11.96 9.33 11.09
N VAL A 23 -10.70 9.76 11.24
CA VAL A 23 -9.92 10.25 10.13
C VAL A 23 -9.68 9.03 9.24
N VAL A 24 -10.51 8.90 8.21
CA VAL A 24 -10.40 7.89 7.16
C VAL A 24 -9.42 8.45 6.13
N ALA A 25 -8.17 7.98 6.22
CA ALA A 25 -7.25 7.65 5.12
C ALA A 25 -5.81 7.74 5.63
N ASP A 26 -5.09 6.62 5.56
CA ASP A 26 -3.65 6.54 5.86
C ASP A 26 -2.77 7.20 4.79
N PHE A 27 -3.31 7.29 3.58
CA PHE A 27 -2.74 8.00 2.47
C PHE A 27 -3.42 9.36 2.34
N ASP A 28 -2.67 10.44 2.58
CA ASP A 28 -3.15 11.81 2.35
C ASP A 28 -3.56 12.01 0.89
N ILE A 29 -2.79 11.41 -0.03
CA ILE A 29 -3.06 11.44 -1.46
C ILE A 29 -2.78 10.07 -2.07
N SER A 30 -3.73 9.56 -2.86
CA SER A 30 -3.62 8.29 -3.58
C SER A 30 -4.35 8.39 -4.92
N ARG A 31 -3.59 8.62 -6.01
CA ARG A 31 -4.11 8.83 -7.36
C ARG A 31 -3.19 8.18 -8.40
N TYR A 32 -3.77 7.38 -9.28
CA TYR A 32 -3.05 6.80 -10.42
C TYR A 32 -3.89 6.95 -11.68
N SER A 33 -3.58 7.96 -12.49
CA SER A 33 -4.32 8.26 -13.72
C SER A 33 -3.70 7.58 -14.94
N SER A 34 -2.36 7.52 -14.99
CA SER A 34 -1.61 6.86 -16.06
C SER A 34 -0.14 6.64 -15.66
N ASP A 35 0.62 5.93 -16.50
CA ASP A 35 2.09 5.81 -16.38
C ASP A 35 2.80 7.18 -16.30
N SER A 36 2.18 8.25 -16.81
CA SER A 36 2.70 9.62 -16.83
C SER A 36 2.02 10.60 -15.89
N SER A 37 1.06 10.16 -15.08
CA SER A 37 0.35 11.00 -14.12
C SER A 37 -0.11 10.17 -12.91
N TYR A 38 0.59 10.33 -11.79
CA TYR A 38 0.30 9.66 -10.53
C TYR A 38 0.78 10.49 -9.35
N GLU A 39 0.16 10.31 -8.20
CA GLU A 39 0.46 11.01 -6.97
C GLU A 39 0.16 10.07 -5.79
N LEU A 40 1.15 9.87 -4.95
CA LEU A 40 1.07 9.10 -3.71
C LEU A 40 1.72 9.93 -2.61
N LEU A 41 1.03 10.10 -1.48
CA LEU A 41 1.56 10.73 -0.28
C LEU A 41 0.98 10.05 0.96
N MET A 42 1.85 9.67 1.88
CA MET A 42 1.55 9.10 3.19
C MET A 42 1.93 10.10 4.28
N SER A 43 1.06 10.29 5.27
CA SER A 43 1.42 10.98 6.51
C SER A 43 1.84 9.96 7.58
N ASN A 44 2.42 10.44 8.68
CA ASN A 44 2.68 9.65 9.89
C ASN A 44 3.64 8.45 9.75
N MET A 45 4.28 8.28 8.58
CA MET A 45 5.41 7.35 8.43
C MET A 45 6.50 7.66 9.45
N PRO A 46 6.96 6.71 10.27
CA PRO A 46 8.10 6.92 11.15
C PRO A 46 9.38 7.23 10.36
N ASP A 47 10.34 7.91 10.99
CA ASP A 47 11.66 8.23 10.44
C ASP A 47 12.76 7.89 11.46
N PHE A 48 12.96 6.59 11.69
CA PHE A 48 14.02 6.14 12.56
C PHE A 48 15.40 6.48 12.01
N ASP A 49 16.28 6.94 12.90
CA ASP A 49 17.70 7.08 12.60
C ASP A 49 18.38 5.70 12.59
N GLN A 50 19.33 5.45 11.67
CA GLN A 50 20.15 4.24 11.70
C GLN A 50 21.29 4.34 12.69
N GLU A 51 21.84 5.53 12.92
CA GLU A 51 23.05 5.67 13.74
C GLU A 51 22.66 5.59 15.21
N ARG A 52 23.01 4.49 15.88
CA ARG A 52 22.57 4.20 17.23
C ARG A 52 23.61 3.41 18.01
N THR A 53 23.86 3.79 19.26
CA THR A 53 24.54 2.91 20.20
C THR A 53 23.67 1.69 20.46
N GLY A 54 24.25 0.49 20.29
CA GLY A 54 23.53 -0.78 20.43
C GLY A 54 23.42 -1.55 19.12
N LEU A 55 23.62 -0.88 17.97
CA LEU A 55 23.74 -1.54 16.67
C LEU A 55 25.21 -1.81 16.33
N ALA A 56 25.47 -2.84 15.52
CA ALA A 56 26.83 -3.15 15.08
C ALA A 56 27.44 -1.96 14.32
N ASN A 57 28.68 -1.60 14.69
CA ASN A 57 29.39 -0.40 14.19
C ASN A 57 28.55 0.89 14.29
N ASN A 58 27.83 1.06 15.41
CA ASN A 58 26.93 2.19 15.67
C ASN A 58 25.87 2.43 14.58
N GLY A 59 25.52 1.40 13.80
CA GLY A 59 24.46 1.51 12.80
C GLY A 59 24.87 2.08 11.44
N GLU A 60 26.17 2.32 11.18
CA GLU A 60 26.66 2.89 9.90
C GLU A 60 26.15 2.14 8.66
N MET A 61 25.95 0.82 8.80
CA MET A 61 25.49 -0.07 7.73
C MET A 61 24.05 -0.58 7.92
N HIS A 62 23.24 0.06 8.77
CA HIS A 62 21.88 -0.37 9.15
C HIS A 62 20.75 0.34 8.39
N CYS A 63 21.03 0.95 7.23
CA CYS A 63 19.98 1.64 6.45
C CYS A 63 18.81 0.73 6.09
N VAL A 64 19.07 -0.55 5.81
CA VAL A 64 18.06 -1.53 5.39
C VAL A 64 17.13 -1.94 6.53
N PRO A 65 17.62 -2.44 7.68
CA PRO A 65 16.74 -2.76 8.80
C PRO A 65 16.03 -1.51 9.32
N THR A 66 16.67 -0.35 9.34
CA THR A 66 16.05 0.90 9.82
C THR A 66 14.91 1.37 8.91
N ALA A 67 15.11 1.39 7.60
CA ALA A 67 14.05 1.78 6.66
C ALA A 67 12.84 0.81 6.70
N ASN A 68 13.09 -0.49 6.91
CA ASN A 68 12.01 -1.45 7.10
C ASN A 68 11.37 -1.32 8.49
N ALA A 69 12.11 -0.96 9.53
CA ALA A 69 11.55 -0.71 10.86
C ALA A 69 10.49 0.39 10.84
N ASN A 70 10.65 1.41 9.99
CA ASN A 70 9.61 2.42 9.75
C ASN A 70 8.31 1.80 9.24
N LEU A 71 8.37 0.81 8.34
CA LEU A 71 7.18 0.13 7.81
C LEU A 71 6.42 -0.64 8.89
N PHE A 72 7.15 -1.37 9.74
CA PHE A 72 6.57 -2.11 10.86
C PHE A 72 5.95 -1.18 11.90
N ALA A 73 6.68 -0.11 12.27
CA ALA A 73 6.20 0.89 13.21
C ALA A 73 4.97 1.66 12.66
N TYR A 74 4.92 1.89 11.35
CA TYR A 74 3.74 2.41 10.67
C TYR A 74 2.57 1.43 10.81
N ALA A 75 2.73 0.19 10.37
CA ALA A 75 1.68 -0.83 10.47
C ALA A 75 1.14 -0.97 11.91
N ALA A 76 2.03 -0.94 12.90
CA ALA A 76 1.64 -1.00 14.31
C ALA A 76 0.84 0.23 14.79
N ASN A 77 1.16 1.41 14.27
CA ASN A 77 0.40 2.64 14.55
C ASN A 77 -0.91 2.73 13.76
N HIS A 78 -1.10 1.92 12.73
CA HIS A 78 -2.15 2.05 11.72
C HIS A 78 -3.02 0.80 11.55
N GLY A 79 -3.36 0.17 12.67
CA GLY A 79 -4.35 -0.91 12.74
C GLY A 79 -3.79 -2.22 13.28
N PHE A 80 -2.48 -2.39 13.33
CA PHE A 80 -1.88 -3.66 13.73
C PHE A 80 -1.04 -3.52 15.01
N PRO A 81 -1.59 -3.03 16.15
CA PRO A 81 -0.80 -2.66 17.33
C PRO A 81 -0.05 -3.84 17.98
N GLY A 82 -0.45 -5.08 17.68
CA GLY A 82 0.24 -6.29 18.10
C GLY A 82 1.52 -6.60 17.30
N LEU A 83 1.71 -5.97 16.15
CA LEU A 83 2.92 -6.13 15.34
C LEU A 83 4.08 -5.38 15.98
N ALA A 84 5.20 -6.06 16.26
CA ALA A 84 6.42 -5.42 16.71
C ALA A 84 6.87 -4.29 15.74
N PRO A 85 7.37 -3.14 16.23
CA PRO A 85 7.75 -2.85 17.62
C PRO A 85 6.57 -2.42 18.53
N GLY A 86 5.34 -2.50 18.03
CA GLY A 86 4.14 -2.08 18.72
C GLY A 86 3.79 -0.62 18.44
N GLN A 87 2.58 -0.23 18.87
CA GLN A 87 2.12 1.15 18.74
C GLN A 87 2.89 2.08 19.70
N SER A 88 3.41 3.20 19.21
CA SER A 88 4.12 4.18 20.03
C SER A 88 4.33 5.53 19.33
N ASN A 89 4.60 6.56 20.14
CA ASN A 89 5.14 7.82 19.64
C ASN A 89 6.65 7.66 19.36
N TRP A 90 6.97 7.19 18.14
CA TRP A 90 8.33 6.85 17.75
C TRP A 90 9.28 8.05 17.62
N GLN A 91 8.76 9.27 17.54
CA GLN A 91 9.54 10.51 17.61
C GLN A 91 10.10 10.77 19.02
N SER A 92 9.45 10.22 20.06
CA SER A 92 9.87 10.45 21.45
C SER A 92 11.18 9.73 21.76
N ASN A 93 12.14 10.46 22.31
CA ASN A 93 13.40 9.89 22.79
C ASN A 93 13.21 8.84 23.90
N SER A 94 12.07 8.83 24.61
CA SER A 94 11.74 7.75 25.56
C SER A 94 11.65 6.37 24.89
N ASN A 95 11.36 6.34 23.58
CA ASN A 95 11.20 5.13 22.78
C ASN A 95 12.45 4.80 21.95
N HIS A 96 13.52 5.60 22.06
CA HIS A 96 14.75 5.42 21.28
C HIS A 96 15.33 4.01 21.47
N ALA A 97 15.45 3.54 22.72
CA ALA A 97 15.99 2.21 23.03
C ALA A 97 15.11 1.08 22.49
N ALA A 98 13.78 1.22 22.54
CA ALA A 98 12.87 0.23 21.96
C ALA A 98 13.01 0.16 20.43
N GLY A 99 13.11 1.33 19.78
CA GLY A 99 13.43 1.41 18.35
C GLY A 99 14.78 0.78 18.01
N THR A 100 15.82 1.04 18.81
CA THR A 100 17.15 0.42 18.65
C THR A 100 17.06 -1.10 18.69
N ASN A 101 16.41 -1.65 19.71
CA ASN A 101 16.28 -3.11 19.88
C ASN A 101 15.53 -3.75 18.72
N PHE A 102 14.52 -3.07 18.17
CA PHE A 102 13.78 -3.59 17.03
C PHE A 102 14.56 -3.50 15.71
N ILE A 103 15.31 -2.42 15.50
CA ILE A 103 16.24 -2.31 14.37
C ILE A 103 17.32 -3.39 14.46
N ASP A 104 17.85 -3.67 15.65
CA ASP A 104 18.83 -4.73 15.89
C ASP A 104 18.25 -6.11 15.55
N ARG A 105 17.03 -6.40 16.05
CA ARG A 105 16.31 -7.64 15.73
C ARG A 105 16.03 -7.80 14.22
N LEU A 106 15.63 -6.73 13.53
CA LEU A 106 15.51 -6.75 12.07
C LEU A 106 16.88 -6.94 11.41
N GLY A 107 17.93 -6.32 11.96
CA GLY A 107 19.32 -6.48 11.55
C GLY A 107 19.73 -7.95 11.55
N ASP A 108 19.51 -8.64 12.66
CA ASP A 108 19.76 -10.07 12.82
C ASP A 108 18.94 -10.92 11.82
N ALA A 109 17.62 -10.69 11.73
CA ALA A 109 16.76 -11.43 10.80
C ALA A 109 17.13 -11.20 9.32
N MET A 110 17.76 -10.07 9.01
CA MET A 110 18.24 -9.72 7.68
C MET A 110 19.73 -10.04 7.47
N ASP A 111 20.41 -10.75 8.37
CA ASP A 111 21.85 -11.03 8.29
C ASP A 111 22.69 -9.74 8.06
N THR A 112 22.29 -8.63 8.69
CA THR A 112 22.92 -7.31 8.48
C THR A 112 24.32 -7.28 9.05
N SER A 113 25.31 -7.01 8.20
CA SER A 113 26.69 -6.80 8.63
C SER A 113 26.92 -5.34 9.00
N GLY A 114 27.52 -5.10 10.16
CA GLY A 114 27.99 -3.76 10.57
C GLY A 114 29.04 -3.14 9.64
N THR A 115 29.62 -3.90 8.70
CA THR A 115 30.68 -3.41 7.77
C THR A 115 30.29 -3.47 6.31
N THR A 116 29.41 -4.39 5.91
CA THR A 116 29.01 -4.57 4.49
C THR A 116 27.53 -4.34 4.26
N GLY A 117 26.75 -4.11 5.32
CA GLY A 117 25.31 -3.92 5.27
C GLY A 117 24.55 -5.20 4.96
N THR A 118 23.38 -5.02 4.34
CA THR A 118 22.39 -6.07 4.09
C THR A 118 22.26 -6.33 2.59
N SER A 119 22.18 -7.60 2.18
CA SER A 119 21.85 -7.92 0.79
C SER A 119 20.34 -7.82 0.55
N HIS A 120 19.92 -7.59 -0.71
CA HIS A 120 18.49 -7.53 -1.05
C HIS A 120 17.72 -8.81 -0.67
N GLY A 121 18.34 -9.97 -0.87
CA GLY A 121 17.72 -11.25 -0.56
C GLY A 121 17.51 -11.43 0.94
N ASP A 122 18.48 -11.02 1.75
CA ASP A 122 18.42 -11.14 3.21
C ASP A 122 17.40 -10.15 3.78
N ALA A 123 17.34 -8.95 3.24
CA ALA A 123 16.33 -7.95 3.60
C ALA A 123 14.89 -8.50 3.43
N TRP A 124 14.57 -9.08 2.26
CA TRP A 124 13.26 -9.67 2.01
C TRP A 124 12.98 -10.87 2.95
N ARG A 125 13.97 -11.74 3.18
CA ARG A 125 13.82 -12.88 4.08
C ARG A 125 13.58 -12.43 5.52
N GLY A 126 14.30 -11.41 6.00
CA GLY A 126 14.17 -10.88 7.35
C GLY A 126 12.81 -10.22 7.60
N VAL A 127 12.28 -9.41 6.67
CA VAL A 127 10.93 -8.86 6.80
C VAL A 127 9.89 -9.98 6.94
N ARG A 128 9.97 -11.01 6.10
CA ARG A 128 9.05 -12.16 6.18
C ARG A 128 9.21 -12.96 7.45
N GLN A 129 10.44 -13.11 7.93
CA GLN A 129 10.73 -13.81 9.18
C GLN A 129 10.06 -13.09 10.36
N ILE A 130 10.23 -11.77 10.49
CA ILE A 130 9.62 -11.01 11.59
C ILE A 130 8.09 -11.08 11.51
N LEU A 131 7.48 -10.89 10.34
CA LEU A 131 6.03 -11.03 10.20
C LEU A 131 5.52 -12.41 10.65
N ARG A 132 6.24 -13.49 10.32
CA ARG A 132 5.90 -14.83 10.78
C ARG A 132 6.06 -15.01 12.28
N GLU A 133 7.16 -14.51 12.86
CA GLU A 133 7.41 -14.60 14.30
C GLU A 133 6.35 -13.87 15.12
N GLU A 134 5.83 -12.75 14.59
CA GLU A 134 4.75 -11.97 15.19
C GLU A 134 3.35 -12.53 14.89
N GLY A 135 3.23 -13.58 14.05
CA GLY A 135 1.93 -14.19 13.70
C GLY A 135 1.10 -13.39 12.69
N PHE A 136 1.74 -12.64 11.81
CA PHE A 136 1.11 -11.80 10.78
C PHE A 136 1.48 -12.22 9.33
N ASP A 137 1.98 -13.44 9.11
CA ASP A 137 2.42 -13.89 7.77
C ASP A 137 1.27 -14.25 6.80
N ASP A 138 0.04 -14.37 7.31
CA ASP A 138 -1.21 -14.44 6.56
C ASP A 138 -1.92 -13.09 6.40
N ILE A 139 -1.63 -12.13 7.28
CA ILE A 139 -2.20 -10.77 7.27
C ILE A 139 -1.45 -9.85 6.30
N PHE A 140 -0.16 -10.04 6.07
CA PHE A 140 0.62 -9.20 5.16
C PHE A 140 1.21 -9.97 3.97
N VAL A 141 1.25 -9.29 2.83
CA VAL A 141 2.03 -9.71 1.66
C VAL A 141 3.29 -8.88 1.57
N VAL A 142 4.44 -9.57 1.54
CA VAL A 142 5.75 -8.94 1.32
C VAL A 142 6.16 -9.11 -0.14
N GLU A 143 6.30 -7.99 -0.83
CA GLU A 143 6.79 -7.94 -2.21
C GLU A 143 8.21 -7.43 -2.24
N HIS A 144 9.00 -7.89 -3.19
CA HIS A 144 10.34 -7.36 -3.41
C HIS A 144 10.65 -7.31 -4.90
N GLU A 145 11.37 -6.28 -5.30
CA GLU A 145 11.85 -6.14 -6.67
C GLU A 145 13.28 -5.66 -6.64
N THR A 146 14.08 -6.20 -7.55
CA THR A 146 15.45 -5.75 -7.78
C THR A 146 15.66 -5.54 -9.28
N THR A 147 16.48 -4.55 -9.61
CA THR A 147 16.88 -4.27 -10.98
C THR A 147 17.77 -5.40 -11.45
N SER A 148 17.30 -6.09 -12.47
CA SER A 148 17.98 -7.21 -13.11
C SER A 148 18.09 -6.95 -14.61
N VAL A 149 18.52 -7.95 -15.38
CA VAL A 149 18.47 -7.85 -16.84
C VAL A 149 17.04 -7.90 -17.40
N PHE A 150 16.07 -8.36 -16.61
CA PHE A 150 14.66 -8.46 -17.02
C PHE A 150 13.73 -7.50 -16.27
N ASN A 151 14.13 -7.01 -15.10
CA ASN A 151 13.30 -6.18 -14.23
C ASN A 151 13.90 -4.79 -13.98
N ARG A 152 13.05 -3.81 -13.66
CA ARG A 152 13.43 -2.44 -13.27
C ARG A 152 12.51 -2.00 -12.14
N VAL A 153 13.03 -1.19 -11.22
CA VAL A 153 12.21 -0.54 -10.19
C VAL A 153 12.05 0.93 -10.59
N LEU A 154 10.88 1.32 -11.05
CA LEU A 154 10.57 2.71 -11.41
C LEU A 154 9.56 3.29 -10.42
N LEU A 155 9.46 4.61 -10.43
CA LEU A 155 8.49 5.31 -9.60
C LEU A 155 7.04 4.94 -9.92
N LYS A 156 6.75 4.49 -11.15
CA LYS A 156 5.39 4.07 -11.52
C LYS A 156 4.99 2.76 -10.83
N GLU A 157 5.89 1.78 -10.69
CA GLU A 157 5.58 0.54 -9.97
C GLU A 157 5.41 0.80 -8.47
N ILE A 158 6.19 1.73 -7.91
CA ILE A 158 6.03 2.20 -6.53
C ILE A 158 4.66 2.87 -6.36
N ALA A 159 4.28 3.78 -7.25
CA ALA A 159 2.98 4.45 -7.22
C ALA A 159 1.82 3.45 -7.38
N GLN A 160 1.90 2.51 -8.33
CA GLN A 160 0.88 1.48 -8.51
C GLN A 160 0.73 0.60 -7.27
N ALA A 161 1.85 0.22 -6.64
CA ALA A 161 1.81 -0.55 -5.41
C ALA A 161 1.12 0.22 -4.27
N GLY A 162 1.45 1.50 -4.08
CA GLY A 162 0.82 2.33 -3.05
C GLY A 162 -0.65 2.61 -3.33
N VAL A 163 -0.99 3.00 -4.56
CA VAL A 163 -2.36 3.44 -4.90
C VAL A 163 -3.34 2.30 -5.07
N LEU A 164 -2.93 1.19 -5.70
CA LEU A 164 -3.85 0.10 -6.06
C LEU A 164 -3.90 -1.02 -5.01
N ARG A 165 -2.91 -1.07 -4.13
CA ARG A 165 -2.70 -2.20 -3.20
C ARG A 165 -2.33 -1.73 -1.79
N ASP A 166 -2.46 -0.43 -1.52
CA ASP A 166 -2.16 0.20 -0.24
C ASP A 166 -0.78 -0.21 0.32
N ALA A 167 0.23 -0.33 -0.54
CA ALA A 167 1.54 -0.79 -0.12
C ALA A 167 2.39 0.34 0.48
N ILE A 168 2.94 0.09 1.67
CA ILE A 168 4.01 0.89 2.29
C ILE A 168 5.36 0.29 1.92
N GLN A 169 6.37 1.12 1.66
CA GLN A 169 7.52 0.69 0.87
C GLN A 169 8.85 1.26 1.36
N THR A 170 9.86 0.39 1.36
CA THR A 170 11.28 0.76 1.40
C THR A 170 11.81 0.72 -0.02
N ILE A 171 12.58 1.73 -0.40
CA ILE A 171 13.39 1.71 -1.63
C ILE A 171 14.86 1.71 -1.28
N CYS A 172 15.69 1.19 -2.18
CA CYS A 172 17.11 1.43 -2.12
C CYS A 172 17.63 1.94 -3.45
N TYR A 173 18.59 2.85 -3.36
CA TYR A 173 19.38 3.25 -4.50
C TYR A 173 20.76 2.61 -4.44
N GLY A 174 21.29 2.32 -5.62
CA GLY A 174 22.70 2.04 -5.77
C GLY A 174 23.51 3.29 -6.00
N ARG A 175 24.77 3.28 -5.55
CA ARG A 175 25.80 4.24 -5.95
C ARG A 175 26.56 3.64 -7.12
N TYR A 176 26.79 4.44 -8.14
CA TYR A 176 27.30 3.99 -9.42
C TYR A 176 28.42 4.91 -9.92
N ASP A 177 29.56 4.31 -10.25
CA ASP A 177 30.61 4.97 -11.00
C ASP A 177 30.27 4.92 -12.49
N ASN A 178 30.36 6.08 -13.16
CA ASN A 178 30.22 6.15 -14.60
C ASN A 178 31.55 5.78 -15.26
N LEU A 179 31.58 4.63 -15.94
CA LEU A 179 32.77 4.11 -16.61
C LEU A 179 32.91 4.59 -18.06
N GLY A 180 31.99 5.42 -18.54
CA GLY A 180 31.92 5.89 -19.92
C GLY A 180 30.82 5.19 -20.73
N THR A 181 31.03 5.07 -22.05
CA THR A 181 30.04 4.58 -23.00
C THR A 181 30.51 3.29 -23.67
N ASN A 182 29.61 2.33 -23.88
CA ASN A 182 29.92 1.08 -24.56
C ASN A 182 29.77 1.16 -26.09
N CYS A 183 30.08 0.07 -26.81
CA CYS A 183 30.05 0.04 -28.28
C CYS A 183 28.66 0.23 -28.90
N TRP A 184 27.59 0.28 -28.11
CA TRP A 184 26.23 0.59 -28.57
C TRP A 184 25.71 1.94 -28.07
N GLY A 185 26.58 2.79 -27.52
CA GLY A 185 26.18 4.13 -27.08
C GLY A 185 25.53 4.19 -25.69
N ASN A 186 25.48 3.09 -24.94
CA ASN A 186 24.91 3.08 -23.58
C ASN A 186 25.94 3.50 -22.53
N THR A 187 25.51 4.24 -21.52
CA THR A 187 26.32 4.60 -20.34
C THR A 187 26.54 3.37 -19.46
N VAL A 188 27.80 3.10 -19.13
CA VAL A 188 28.22 1.94 -18.34
C VAL A 188 28.39 2.35 -16.89
N LEU A 189 27.64 1.70 -16.01
CA LEU A 189 27.61 1.98 -14.58
C LEU A 189 28.18 0.80 -13.78
N ALA A 190 29.21 1.05 -12.98
CA ALA A 190 29.72 0.10 -12.00
C ALA A 190 29.12 0.39 -10.64
N ARG A 191 28.47 -0.63 -10.05
CA ARG A 191 27.82 -0.55 -8.75
C ARG A 191 28.86 -0.60 -7.62
N ASP A 192 28.84 0.36 -6.72
CA ASP A 192 29.73 0.44 -5.54
C ASP A 192 28.97 0.90 -4.27
N GLY A 193 28.24 -0.03 -3.64
CA GLY A 193 27.51 0.26 -2.40
C GLY A 193 26.17 0.95 -2.59
N GLY A 194 25.33 1.01 -1.55
CA GLY A 194 23.95 1.46 -1.66
C GLY A 194 23.48 2.27 -0.47
N HIS A 195 22.18 2.55 -0.44
CA HIS A 195 21.46 3.11 0.71
C HIS A 195 19.97 2.81 0.56
N CYS A 196 19.29 2.53 1.66
CA CYS A 196 17.84 2.33 1.68
C CYS A 196 17.13 3.44 2.47
N MET A 197 15.92 3.76 2.05
CA MET A 197 15.08 4.85 2.55
C MET A 197 13.63 4.38 2.56
N THR A 198 12.82 4.96 3.43
CA THR A 198 11.38 4.68 3.47
C THR A 198 10.65 5.65 2.55
N VAL A 199 9.83 5.15 1.64
CA VAL A 199 9.01 5.99 0.74
C VAL A 199 7.89 6.60 1.56
N VAL A 200 7.70 7.90 1.40
CA VAL A 200 6.59 8.68 1.95
C VAL A 200 5.67 9.15 0.83
N GLY A 201 6.23 9.43 -0.35
CA GLY A 201 5.43 9.80 -1.51
C GLY A 201 6.18 9.69 -2.83
N VAL A 202 5.41 9.61 -3.91
CA VAL A 202 5.91 9.66 -5.29
C VAL A 202 4.94 10.44 -6.14
N GLU A 203 5.45 11.32 -6.99
CA GLU A 203 4.62 12.14 -7.87
C GLU A 203 5.22 12.14 -9.27
N ARG A 204 4.33 12.14 -10.26
CA ARG A 204 4.66 12.40 -11.65
C ARG A 204 3.58 13.23 -12.31
N ASP A 205 4.00 14.31 -12.95
CA ASP A 205 3.20 15.07 -13.91
C ASP A 205 3.99 15.22 -15.22
N GLY A 206 3.59 14.43 -16.23
CA GLY A 206 4.27 14.37 -17.52
C GLY A 206 5.71 13.85 -17.41
N ASN A 207 6.68 14.76 -17.50
CA ASN A 207 8.11 14.47 -17.41
C ASN A 207 8.70 14.73 -16.03
N ASP A 208 8.04 15.58 -15.24
CA ASP A 208 8.46 15.90 -13.89
C ASP A 208 8.15 14.75 -12.97
N ARG A 209 9.14 14.35 -12.17
CA ARG A 209 9.07 13.20 -11.30
C ARG A 209 9.75 13.55 -9.99
N THR A 210 9.07 13.32 -8.88
CA THR A 210 9.62 13.53 -7.55
C THR A 210 9.41 12.29 -6.69
N ILE A 211 10.26 12.16 -5.69
CA ILE A 211 10.14 11.17 -4.64
C ILE A 211 10.30 11.87 -3.30
N THR A 212 9.46 11.48 -2.36
CA THR A 212 9.42 11.95 -0.99
C THR A 212 9.74 10.77 -0.08
N TYR A 213 10.69 10.93 0.84
CA TYR A 213 11.23 9.82 1.62
C TYR A 213 11.75 10.25 3.00
N HIS A 214 11.90 9.26 3.86
CA HIS A 214 12.60 9.28 5.15
C HIS A 214 13.95 8.59 5.00
N ASP A 215 15.02 9.28 5.40
CA ASP A 215 16.40 8.85 5.19
C ASP A 215 17.03 8.50 6.54
N PRO A 216 17.24 7.22 6.83
CA PRO A 216 17.73 6.83 8.15
C PRO A 216 19.17 7.29 8.42
N GLY A 217 19.92 7.72 7.38
CA GLY A 217 21.31 8.17 7.49
C GLY A 217 21.48 9.68 7.55
N THR A 218 20.54 10.43 8.11
CA THR A 218 20.63 11.90 8.28
C THR A 218 20.78 12.36 9.74
N SER A 219 20.91 11.44 10.69
CA SER A 219 21.10 11.77 12.10
C SER A 219 22.50 12.27 12.40
N ASP A 220 22.60 13.25 13.30
CA ASP A 220 23.88 13.71 13.86
C ASP A 220 24.16 13.13 15.28
N SER A 221 23.32 12.19 15.75
CA SER A 221 23.37 11.66 17.12
C SER A 221 23.11 10.16 17.18
N ILE A 222 24.02 9.44 17.85
CA ILE A 222 23.90 8.00 18.09
C ILE A 222 23.09 7.63 19.34
N ASN A 223 22.78 8.62 20.19
CA ASN A 223 22.18 8.38 21.50
C ASN A 223 20.73 8.87 21.59
N GLN A 224 20.22 9.48 20.53
CA GLN A 224 18.92 10.14 20.52
C GLN A 224 18.28 10.02 19.14
N GLN A 225 16.97 9.87 19.13
CA GLN A 225 16.16 10.03 17.93
C GLN A 225 16.11 11.51 17.55
N SER A 226 16.53 11.80 16.33
CA SER A 226 16.44 13.08 15.65
C SER A 226 14.98 13.43 15.37
N THR A 227 14.73 14.71 15.04
CA THR A 227 13.40 15.11 14.57
C THR A 227 13.14 14.46 13.22
N PHE A 228 12.03 13.73 13.11
CA PHE A 228 11.59 13.09 11.87
C PHE A 228 11.54 14.15 10.77
N THR A 229 12.21 13.85 9.66
CA THR A 229 12.42 14.77 8.56
C THR A 229 12.03 14.13 7.25
N THR A 230 11.03 14.72 6.60
CA THR A 230 10.60 14.31 5.26
C THR A 230 11.38 15.08 4.19
N THR A 231 12.05 14.34 3.30
CA THR A 231 12.82 14.93 2.19
C THR A 231 12.16 14.65 0.86
N THR A 232 11.97 15.69 0.04
CA THR A 232 11.51 15.57 -1.35
C THR A 232 12.65 15.86 -2.31
N ARG A 233 12.84 15.03 -3.34
CA ARG A 233 13.86 15.21 -4.39
C ARG A 233 13.30 14.93 -5.77
N ASN A 234 13.87 15.60 -6.77
CA ASN A 234 13.66 15.25 -8.17
C ASN A 234 14.22 13.86 -8.44
N ALA A 235 13.44 13.07 -9.17
CA ALA A 235 13.73 11.68 -9.50
C ALA A 235 13.65 11.40 -11.02
N PRO A 236 14.42 12.14 -11.85
CA PRO A 236 14.31 12.05 -13.29
C PRO A 236 14.60 10.63 -13.78
N PHE A 237 13.92 10.24 -14.85
CA PHE A 237 14.17 8.99 -15.53
C PHE A 237 15.33 9.16 -16.52
N VAL A 238 16.34 8.31 -16.42
CA VAL A 238 17.52 8.29 -17.29
C VAL A 238 17.50 6.99 -18.06
N ASN A 239 17.66 7.04 -19.39
CA ASN A 239 17.68 5.88 -20.30
C ASN A 239 19.11 5.41 -20.60
N ASP A 240 19.19 4.32 -21.37
CA ASP A 240 20.45 3.84 -21.99
C ASP A 240 21.57 3.56 -20.98
N LEU A 241 21.21 3.05 -19.81
CA LEU A 241 22.12 2.65 -18.75
C LEU A 241 22.40 1.14 -18.81
N VAL A 242 23.65 0.74 -18.59
CA VAL A 242 24.10 -0.66 -18.54
C VAL A 242 24.91 -0.89 -17.28
N ARG A 243 24.48 -1.83 -16.44
CA ARG A 243 25.24 -2.22 -15.24
C ARG A 243 26.35 -3.22 -15.58
N SER A 244 27.60 -2.82 -15.42
CA SER A 244 28.78 -3.67 -15.69
C SER A 244 29.99 -3.18 -14.90
N SER A 245 30.90 -4.10 -14.55
CA SER A 245 32.18 -3.77 -13.89
C SER A 245 33.23 -3.22 -14.86
N SER A 246 32.98 -3.28 -16.17
CA SER A 246 33.85 -2.65 -17.18
C SER A 246 33.09 -2.32 -18.45
N VAL A 247 33.61 -1.35 -19.20
CA VAL A 247 33.13 -1.02 -20.55
C VAL A 247 33.28 -2.22 -21.49
N PHE A 248 34.43 -2.90 -21.49
CA PHE A 248 34.68 -4.06 -22.35
C PHE A 248 33.63 -5.17 -22.16
N TRP A 249 33.35 -5.57 -20.92
CA TRP A 249 32.35 -6.61 -20.63
C TRP A 249 30.93 -6.18 -20.96
N SER A 250 30.65 -4.87 -20.89
CA SER A 250 29.35 -4.36 -21.30
C SER A 250 29.14 -4.58 -22.79
N CYS A 251 30.16 -4.39 -23.65
CA CYS A 251 30.14 -4.61 -25.11
C CYS A 251 29.83 -6.05 -25.56
N LEU A 252 29.69 -7.00 -24.64
CA LEU A 252 29.25 -8.38 -24.94
C LEU A 252 27.78 -8.65 -24.55
N LYS A 253 27.08 -7.65 -23.99
CA LYS A 253 25.67 -7.70 -23.57
C LYS A 253 24.80 -6.69 -24.34
N PRO A 254 24.43 -6.95 -25.61
CA PRO A 254 23.76 -5.98 -26.50
C PRO A 254 22.35 -5.55 -26.06
N LEU A 255 21.75 -6.21 -25.06
CA LEU A 255 20.35 -6.02 -24.66
C LEU A 255 20.17 -5.27 -23.33
N GLN A 256 21.17 -4.53 -22.86
CA GLN A 256 21.13 -3.97 -21.50
C GLN A 256 20.77 -2.49 -21.38
N GLY A 257 20.53 -1.75 -22.48
CA GLY A 257 20.09 -0.36 -22.41
C GLY A 257 18.80 -0.22 -21.60
N LYS A 258 18.93 0.21 -20.33
CA LYS A 258 17.83 0.28 -19.37
C LYS A 258 17.71 1.69 -18.84
N GLY A 259 16.47 2.03 -18.50
CA GLY A 259 16.19 3.27 -17.80
C GLY A 259 15.95 3.04 -16.32
N MET A 260 16.39 3.99 -15.50
CA MET A 260 16.24 4.00 -14.04
C MET A 260 15.88 5.40 -13.57
N ASN A 261 15.23 5.50 -12.41
CA ASN A 261 15.00 6.79 -11.75
C ASN A 261 16.24 7.18 -10.93
N ARG A 262 16.79 8.37 -11.20
CA ARG A 262 17.98 8.91 -10.52
C ARG A 262 17.58 9.70 -9.27
N ILE A 263 18.20 9.49 -8.12
CA ILE A 263 17.98 10.31 -6.90
C ILE A 263 19.21 11.16 -6.60
N MET A 264 19.09 12.48 -6.71
CA MET A 264 20.20 13.39 -6.40
C MET A 264 20.18 13.80 -4.92
N ARG A 265 20.85 13.01 -4.05
CA ARG A 265 20.99 13.32 -2.61
C ARG A 265 22.09 14.35 -2.33
N ASN A 266 23.23 14.23 -3.00
CA ASN A 266 24.41 15.06 -2.76
C ASN A 266 25.05 15.45 -4.10
N LEU A 267 25.06 16.75 -4.42
CA LEU A 267 25.56 17.28 -5.70
C LEU A 267 27.09 17.16 -5.82
N ASP A 268 27.79 17.03 -4.70
CA ASP A 268 29.25 16.99 -4.65
C ASP A 268 29.83 15.58 -4.81
N SER A 269 28.97 14.55 -4.90
CA SER A 269 29.43 13.18 -5.14
C SER A 269 29.56 12.92 -6.63
N SER A 270 30.71 12.39 -7.05
CA SER A 270 30.92 11.92 -8.42
C SER A 270 30.10 10.68 -8.78
N GLN A 271 29.55 9.98 -7.78
CA GLN A 271 28.75 8.79 -7.98
C GLN A 271 27.30 9.13 -8.31
N GLU A 272 26.80 8.51 -9.38
CA GLU A 272 25.39 8.57 -9.72
C GLU A 272 24.60 7.65 -8.79
N ARG A 273 23.34 8.00 -8.53
CA ARG A 273 22.46 7.24 -7.63
C ARG A 273 21.17 6.90 -8.32
N TYR A 274 20.87 5.61 -8.44
CA TYR A 274 19.69 5.13 -9.13
C TYR A 274 18.90 4.17 -8.24
N ILE A 275 17.58 4.34 -8.19
CA ILE A 275 16.68 3.38 -7.53
C ILE A 275 16.86 2.04 -8.21
N ASP A 276 17.30 1.04 -7.47
CA ASP A 276 17.58 -0.27 -8.03
C ASP A 276 16.92 -1.43 -7.30
N CYS A 277 16.32 -1.21 -6.13
CA CYS A 277 15.42 -2.18 -5.52
C CYS A 277 14.32 -1.54 -4.65
N ARG A 278 13.28 -2.32 -4.38
CA ARG A 278 12.23 -2.01 -3.41
C ARG A 278 11.81 -3.25 -2.62
N ILE A 279 11.34 -3.02 -1.40
CA ILE A 279 10.61 -3.96 -0.57
C ILE A 279 9.30 -3.28 -0.17
N ALA A 280 8.19 -3.97 -0.32
CA ALA A 280 6.88 -3.44 -0.01
C ALA A 280 6.15 -4.40 0.94
N ILE A 281 5.46 -3.82 1.92
CA ILE A 281 4.53 -4.52 2.79
C ILE A 281 3.14 -3.97 2.48
N ARG A 282 2.18 -4.86 2.31
CA ARG A 282 0.78 -4.47 2.19
C ARG A 282 -0.11 -5.46 2.92
N PRO A 283 -1.29 -5.05 3.40
CA PRO A 283 -2.25 -5.99 3.92
C PRO A 283 -2.63 -7.02 2.82
N ALA A 284 -2.87 -8.24 3.24
CA ALA A 284 -3.41 -9.30 2.41
C ALA A 284 -4.87 -8.98 2.05
N GLN A 285 -5.44 -9.76 1.14
CA GLN A 285 -6.83 -9.57 0.72
C GLN A 285 -7.74 -9.63 1.97
N CYS A 286 -8.65 -8.66 2.10
CA CYS A 286 -9.58 -8.47 3.22
C CYS A 286 -9.07 -7.71 4.45
N TYR A 287 -7.79 -7.30 4.47
CA TYR A 287 -7.27 -6.39 5.50
C TYR A 287 -7.01 -5.00 4.90
N ALA A 288 -7.11 -3.96 5.72
CA ALA A 288 -6.80 -2.59 5.34
C ALA A 288 -6.07 -1.85 6.47
N TRP A 289 -5.40 -0.76 6.14
CA TRP A 289 -4.94 0.18 7.16
C TRP A 289 -6.14 0.88 7.79
N GLY A 290 -6.16 1.03 9.11
CA GLY A 290 -7.28 1.70 9.76
C GLY A 290 -7.23 1.61 11.28
N ASN A 291 -7.94 2.51 11.94
CA ASN A 291 -7.88 2.66 13.40
C ASN A 291 -8.52 1.50 14.20
N PHE A 292 -9.11 0.47 13.58
CA PHE A 292 -9.97 -0.50 14.29
C PHE A 292 -10.07 -1.91 13.69
N ASP A 293 -9.13 -2.37 12.87
CA ASP A 293 -9.04 -3.81 12.59
C ASP A 293 -7.99 -4.39 13.55
N ASP A 294 -8.39 -4.72 14.78
CA ASP A 294 -7.53 -5.42 15.76
C ASP A 294 -7.17 -6.87 15.34
N GLY A 295 -7.17 -7.15 14.04
CA GLY A 295 -7.09 -8.48 13.46
C GLY A 295 -8.36 -9.30 13.67
N THR A 296 -9.39 -8.78 14.32
CA THR A 296 -10.69 -9.46 14.39
C THR A 296 -11.44 -9.15 13.11
N PRO A 297 -11.66 -10.12 12.20
CA PRO A 297 -12.52 -9.88 11.05
C PRO A 297 -13.86 -9.40 11.59
N THR A 298 -14.31 -8.23 11.13
CA THR A 298 -15.69 -7.80 11.36
C THR A 298 -16.58 -8.75 10.58
N ILE A 299 -16.94 -9.88 11.19
CA ILE A 299 -17.98 -10.75 10.68
C ILE A 299 -19.26 -9.94 10.82
N VAL A 300 -19.71 -9.32 9.73
CA VAL A 300 -21.07 -8.77 9.64
C VAL A 300 -22.01 -9.96 9.79
N THR A 301 -22.39 -10.22 11.02
CA THR A 301 -23.31 -11.30 11.36
C THR A 301 -24.69 -10.72 11.15
N VAL A 302 -25.28 -10.96 9.97
CA VAL A 302 -26.70 -10.67 9.74
C VAL A 302 -27.51 -11.54 10.71
N PRO A 303 -28.30 -10.95 11.62
CA PRO A 303 -29.12 -11.74 12.54
C PRO A 303 -30.09 -12.63 11.74
N SER A 304 -30.15 -13.91 12.08
CA SER A 304 -30.99 -14.93 11.42
C SER A 304 -32.49 -14.67 11.47
N ASP A 305 -32.93 -13.61 12.15
CA ASP A 305 -34.30 -13.47 12.62
C ASP A 305 -35.13 -12.47 11.78
N TRP A 306 -34.60 -12.00 10.65
CA TRP A 306 -35.23 -10.97 9.79
C TRP A 306 -36.19 -11.51 8.71
N TRP A 307 -36.61 -12.76 8.83
CA TRP A 307 -37.50 -13.41 7.85
C TRP A 307 -38.99 -13.30 8.16
N ASN A 308 -39.40 -12.67 9.26
CA ASN A 308 -40.82 -12.47 9.55
C ASN A 308 -41.09 -11.17 10.33
N ASN A 309 -41.46 -10.09 9.65
CA ASN A 309 -42.73 -9.40 9.91
C ASN A 309 -42.93 -8.16 9.02
N THR A 310 -44.19 -8.03 8.61
CA THR A 310 -44.86 -6.93 7.92
C THR A 310 -44.89 -5.61 8.69
N LEU A 311 -45.02 -4.51 7.93
CA LEU A 311 -45.52 -3.15 8.27
C LEU A 311 -44.46 -2.03 8.33
N PHE A 312 -44.39 -1.19 7.28
CA PHE A 312 -44.98 0.15 7.26
C PHE A 312 -44.81 0.80 5.88
N GLU A 313 -45.93 1.15 5.23
CA GLU A 313 -45.98 2.09 4.10
C GLU A 313 -45.79 3.51 4.64
N GLN A 314 -44.82 4.26 4.12
CA GLN A 314 -45.00 5.70 3.95
C GLN A 314 -44.23 6.19 2.72
N ALA A 315 -44.99 6.54 1.68
CA ALA A 315 -44.51 7.07 0.42
C ALA A 315 -43.90 8.47 0.57
N VAL A 316 -42.79 8.71 -0.13
CA VAL A 316 -42.32 10.07 -0.49
C VAL A 316 -42.19 10.13 -2.02
N PRO A 317 -42.68 11.19 -2.69
CA PRO A 317 -42.73 11.23 -4.15
C PRO A 317 -41.35 11.50 -4.76
N ALA A 318 -41.13 10.87 -5.92
CA ALA A 318 -39.96 11.03 -6.78
C ALA A 318 -39.71 12.48 -7.21
N SER A 319 -38.42 12.82 -7.36
CA SER A 319 -37.98 13.90 -8.25
C SER A 319 -37.11 13.30 -9.35
N PRO A 320 -37.18 13.79 -10.61
CA PRO A 320 -36.58 13.13 -11.74
C PRO A 320 -35.19 13.69 -12.04
N GLN A 321 -34.14 12.88 -11.86
CA GLN A 321 -32.95 13.02 -12.69
C GLN A 321 -32.47 11.64 -13.13
N GLU A 322 -32.45 11.51 -14.45
CA GLU A 322 -32.02 10.36 -15.22
C GLU A 322 -30.56 10.01 -14.89
N MET A 323 -30.32 8.80 -14.40
CA MET A 323 -29.00 8.16 -14.50
C MET A 323 -29.16 6.68 -14.82
N LEU A 324 -28.51 6.28 -15.91
CA LEU A 324 -28.04 4.94 -16.30
C LEU A 324 -28.81 3.76 -15.69
N LYS A 325 -29.74 3.18 -16.46
CA LYS A 325 -30.31 1.87 -16.16
C LYS A 325 -29.19 0.81 -16.21
N PRO A 326 -28.93 0.06 -15.13
CA PRO A 326 -28.21 -1.19 -15.23
C PRO A 326 -29.07 -2.17 -16.02
N MET A 327 -28.49 -2.83 -17.03
CA MET A 327 -29.12 -4.01 -17.62
C MET A 327 -29.05 -5.15 -16.60
N ILE A 328 -30.04 -5.21 -15.73
CA ILE A 328 -30.37 -6.41 -14.94
C ILE A 328 -31.00 -7.41 -15.92
N ASP A 329 -30.63 -8.68 -15.83
CA ASP A 329 -31.27 -9.71 -16.64
C ASP A 329 -32.77 -9.84 -16.25
N PRO A 330 -33.63 -10.44 -17.10
CA PRO A 330 -35.05 -10.62 -16.79
C PRO A 330 -35.33 -11.51 -15.57
N SER A 331 -34.29 -12.10 -14.96
CA SER A 331 -34.36 -13.07 -13.87
C SER A 331 -34.05 -12.46 -12.50
N GLY A 332 -33.57 -11.21 -12.45
CA GLY A 332 -33.28 -10.51 -11.19
C GLY A 332 -32.05 -11.03 -10.44
N ASN A 333 -31.12 -11.73 -11.12
CA ASN A 333 -29.95 -12.32 -10.47
C ASN A 333 -28.71 -11.43 -10.66
N LEU A 334 -28.13 -10.97 -9.56
CA LEU A 334 -26.83 -10.32 -9.53
C LEU A 334 -25.81 -11.30 -8.92
N SER A 335 -24.80 -11.69 -9.71
CA SER A 335 -23.65 -12.43 -9.20
C SER A 335 -22.50 -11.46 -8.97
N MET A 336 -21.84 -11.56 -7.82
CA MET A 336 -20.71 -10.70 -7.48
C MET A 336 -19.50 -11.56 -7.13
N MET A 337 -18.34 -11.19 -7.67
CA MET A 337 -17.07 -11.81 -7.33
C MET A 337 -16.11 -10.67 -7.00
N ALA A 338 -15.65 -10.60 -5.75
CA ALA A 338 -14.72 -9.58 -5.30
C ALA A 338 -13.28 -10.02 -5.63
N PHE A 339 -12.60 -9.26 -6.50
CA PHE A 339 -11.16 -9.41 -6.71
C PHE A 339 -10.44 -8.18 -6.16
N GLY A 340 -9.64 -8.39 -5.11
CA GLY A 340 -8.59 -7.48 -4.65
C GLY A 340 -9.01 -6.02 -4.45
N GLY A 341 -9.52 -5.66 -3.27
CA GLY A 341 -9.60 -4.27 -2.75
C GLY A 341 -10.44 -3.26 -3.57
N ASN A 342 -10.86 -3.61 -4.77
CA ASN A 342 -11.73 -2.87 -5.65
C ASN A 342 -12.88 -3.78 -6.06
N PRO A 343 -14.07 -3.62 -5.47
CA PRO A 343 -15.25 -4.37 -5.86
C PRO A 343 -15.54 -4.17 -7.36
N ARG A 344 -15.44 -5.26 -8.13
CA ARG A 344 -15.80 -5.31 -9.55
C ARG A 344 -17.12 -6.05 -9.72
N LEU A 345 -18.06 -5.43 -10.43
CA LEU A 345 -19.35 -6.02 -10.75
C LEU A 345 -19.21 -6.94 -11.96
N LEU A 346 -19.61 -8.20 -11.83
CA LEU A 346 -19.47 -9.21 -12.87
C LEU A 346 -20.86 -9.75 -13.23
N LEU A 347 -21.45 -9.24 -14.31
CA LEU A 347 -22.76 -9.68 -14.78
C LEU A 347 -22.59 -10.98 -15.58
N THR A 348 -23.11 -12.10 -15.07
CA THR A 348 -23.17 -13.36 -15.81
C THR A 348 -24.62 -13.68 -16.15
N ASN A 349 -24.86 -14.14 -17.38
CA ASN A 349 -26.17 -14.63 -17.81
C ASN A 349 -26.21 -16.15 -17.62
N ARG A 350 -27.09 -16.62 -16.74
CA ARG A 350 -27.18 -18.03 -16.34
C ARG A 350 -27.84 -18.94 -17.39
N ASN A 351 -28.36 -18.39 -18.50
CA ASN A 351 -29.20 -19.14 -19.44
C ASN A 351 -28.51 -19.62 -20.72
N SER A 352 -27.18 -19.63 -20.78
CA SER A 352 -26.44 -20.39 -21.79
C SER A 352 -25.50 -21.37 -21.11
N GLU A 353 -25.61 -22.67 -21.40
CA GLU A 353 -24.68 -23.74 -20.96
C GLU A 353 -23.21 -23.53 -21.43
N GLU A 354 -22.90 -22.39 -22.07
CA GLU A 354 -21.54 -21.92 -22.32
C GLU A 354 -21.32 -20.58 -21.61
N SER A 355 -20.66 -20.60 -20.45
CA SER A 355 -20.13 -19.40 -19.80
C SER A 355 -18.86 -18.96 -20.54
N ARG A 356 -18.98 -18.09 -21.56
CA ARG A 356 -17.81 -17.50 -22.24
C ARG A 356 -17.41 -16.21 -21.53
N LEU A 357 -16.21 -16.18 -20.95
CA LEU A 357 -15.56 -14.96 -20.49
C LEU A 357 -15.28 -14.06 -21.71
N LYS A 358 -15.91 -12.90 -21.77
CA LYS A 358 -15.45 -11.79 -22.63
C LYS A 358 -14.89 -10.71 -21.73
N GLU A 359 -13.58 -10.75 -21.60
CA GLU A 359 -12.79 -9.64 -21.10
C GLU A 359 -12.93 -8.48 -22.09
N VAL A 360 -13.55 -7.38 -21.67
CA VAL A 360 -13.47 -6.11 -22.39
C VAL A 360 -12.27 -5.37 -21.81
N GLU A 361 -11.07 -5.87 -22.11
CA GLU A 361 -9.85 -5.08 -21.98
C GLU A 361 -9.53 -4.44 -23.32
N ARG A 362 -9.43 -3.11 -23.33
CA ARG A 362 -8.70 -2.41 -24.38
C ARG A 362 -7.22 -2.70 -24.17
N ASP A 363 -6.63 -3.36 -25.14
CA ASP A 363 -5.21 -3.42 -25.48
C ASP A 363 -4.23 -3.98 -24.43
N LEU A 364 -4.36 -5.24 -24.01
CA LEU A 364 -3.20 -6.08 -23.69
C LEU A 364 -3.45 -7.54 -24.14
N TRP A 365 -2.48 -8.10 -24.83
CA TRP A 365 -2.55 -9.39 -25.53
C TRP A 365 -2.01 -10.50 -24.62
N PHE A 366 -2.86 -11.44 -24.20
CA PHE A 366 -2.71 -12.91 -24.08
C PHE A 366 -3.77 -13.45 -23.08
N PRO A 367 -4.83 -14.17 -23.50
CA PRO A 367 -5.69 -14.88 -22.57
C PRO A 367 -5.11 -16.27 -22.30
N THR A 368 -4.79 -16.57 -21.04
CA THR A 368 -4.74 -17.96 -20.56
C THR A 368 -6.09 -18.27 -19.94
N GLU A 369 -6.83 -19.20 -20.55
CA GLU A 369 -8.08 -19.74 -20.00
C GLU A 369 -7.75 -20.51 -18.70
N GLU A 370 -8.22 -20.01 -17.57
CA GLU A 370 -8.10 -20.69 -16.28
C GLU A 370 -9.49 -21.11 -15.79
N TRP A 371 -9.64 -22.41 -15.49
CA TRP A 371 -10.88 -23.00 -15.00
C TRP A 371 -10.92 -22.92 -13.47
N PHE A 372 -11.91 -22.22 -12.90
CA PHE A 372 -12.09 -22.14 -11.46
C PHE A 372 -13.10 -23.19 -10.95
N PRO A 373 -12.83 -23.88 -9.84
CA PRO A 373 -13.79 -24.78 -9.22
C PRO A 373 -14.98 -24.01 -8.64
N ALA A 374 -16.19 -24.56 -8.82
CA ALA A 374 -17.47 -23.98 -8.38
C ALA A 374 -17.71 -24.05 -6.87
N GLY A 375 -16.77 -23.53 -6.07
CA GLY A 375 -16.93 -23.35 -4.62
C GLY A 375 -17.62 -22.02 -4.30
N GLU A 376 -18.72 -22.11 -3.56
CA GLU A 376 -19.51 -21.03 -2.93
C GLU A 376 -19.79 -19.77 -3.77
N TRP A 377 -20.73 -19.91 -4.69
CA TRP A 377 -21.50 -18.77 -5.18
C TRP A 377 -22.59 -18.40 -4.17
N ILE A 378 -22.53 -17.21 -3.59
CA ILE A 378 -23.66 -16.65 -2.85
C ILE A 378 -24.54 -15.90 -3.86
N SER A 379 -25.68 -16.50 -4.21
CA SER A 379 -26.72 -15.82 -5.00
C SER A 379 -27.47 -14.88 -4.06
N LEU A 380 -27.30 -13.58 -4.22
CA LEU A 380 -28.17 -12.58 -3.59
C LEU A 380 -29.41 -12.44 -4.46
N ASN A 381 -30.46 -13.18 -4.10
CA ASN A 381 -31.75 -13.03 -4.76
C ASN A 381 -32.38 -11.71 -4.28
N ASN A 382 -33.00 -10.96 -5.21
CA ASN A 382 -33.73 -9.71 -4.96
C ASN A 382 -32.86 -8.46 -4.70
N VAL A 383 -31.80 -8.23 -5.47
CA VAL A 383 -31.14 -6.91 -5.48
C VAL A 383 -31.61 -6.15 -6.72
N ASP A 384 -32.31 -5.03 -6.54
CA ASP A 384 -32.78 -4.17 -7.65
C ASP A 384 -31.97 -2.87 -7.80
N GLU A 385 -31.20 -2.49 -6.78
CA GLU A 385 -30.32 -1.32 -6.80
C GLU A 385 -28.96 -1.59 -6.11
N ALA A 386 -27.88 -1.14 -6.73
CA ALA A 386 -26.53 -1.17 -6.18
C ALA A 386 -25.89 0.21 -6.32
N THR A 387 -25.55 0.84 -5.19
CA THR A 387 -25.02 2.21 -5.17
C THR A 387 -23.75 2.29 -4.32
N TRP A 388 -22.73 2.98 -4.83
CA TRP A 388 -21.55 3.34 -4.07
C TRP A 388 -21.84 4.52 -3.15
N ALA A 389 -21.63 4.35 -1.85
CA ALA A 389 -21.60 5.46 -0.91
C ALA A 389 -20.29 6.26 -1.06
N ASN A 390 -20.28 7.48 -0.53
CA ASN A 390 -19.15 8.42 -0.66
C ASN A 390 -17.85 7.93 0.00
N ASP A 391 -17.95 6.94 0.89
CA ASP A 391 -16.87 6.28 1.60
C ASP A 391 -16.39 4.99 0.93
N ARG A 392 -16.83 4.72 -0.32
CA ARG A 392 -16.56 3.50 -1.09
C ARG A 392 -17.20 2.23 -0.52
N THR A 393 -18.25 2.39 0.28
CA THR A 393 -19.08 1.26 0.72
C THR A 393 -20.09 0.89 -0.36
N LEU A 394 -20.30 -0.41 -0.63
CA LEU A 394 -21.26 -0.88 -1.63
C LEU A 394 -22.61 -1.14 -0.98
N VAL A 395 -23.56 -0.25 -1.22
CA VAL A 395 -24.91 -0.41 -0.70
C VAL A 395 -25.75 -1.19 -1.70
N LEU A 396 -26.16 -2.42 -1.33
CA LEU A 396 -27.09 -3.24 -2.10
C LEU A 396 -28.50 -3.10 -1.51
N ARG A 397 -29.50 -2.81 -2.34
CA ARG A 397 -30.89 -2.59 -1.95
C ARG A 397 -31.87 -3.49 -2.72
N ASP A 398 -32.99 -3.75 -2.07
CA ASP A 398 -34.22 -4.36 -2.59
C ASP A 398 -35.37 -3.36 -2.34
N GLY A 399 -35.66 -2.51 -3.31
CA GLY A 399 -36.48 -1.32 -3.16
C GLY A 399 -35.90 -0.35 -2.12
N GLN A 400 -36.65 -0.09 -1.04
CA GLN A 400 -36.15 0.74 0.07
C GLN A 400 -35.40 -0.06 1.14
N ARG A 401 -35.34 -1.39 1.02
CA ARG A 401 -34.72 -2.26 2.01
C ARG A 401 -33.22 -2.39 1.72
N LEU A 402 -32.41 -2.18 2.75
CA LEU A 402 -30.98 -2.47 2.71
C LEU A 402 -30.77 -3.99 2.77
N VAL A 403 -30.09 -4.55 1.77
CA VAL A 403 -29.80 -6.00 1.67
C VAL A 403 -28.40 -6.30 2.21
N ALA A 404 -27.41 -5.50 1.79
CA ALA A 404 -26.02 -5.60 2.25
C ALA A 404 -25.31 -4.23 2.12
N VAL A 405 -24.24 -4.06 2.90
CA VAL A 405 -23.36 -2.89 2.95
C VAL A 405 -21.93 -3.36 2.77
#